data_AF-A0A7V4F2S9-F1
#
_entry.id   AF-A0A7V4F2S9-F1
#
_cell.length_a   1.000
_cell.length_b   1.000
_cell.length_c   1.000
_cell.angle_alpha   90.00
_cell.angle_beta   90.00
_cell.angle_gamma   90.00
#
_symmetry.space_group_name_H-M   'P 1'
#
loop_
_entity.id
_entity.type
_entity.pdbx_description
1 polymer ?
#
loop_
_entity_poly.entity_id
_entity_poly.type
_entity_poly.pdbx_seq_one_letter_code
_entity_poly.pdbx_strand_id
1 'polypeptide(L)' 'MENLYTEDSIKTLDWREHIRKRPGMYIGKLGDGSSPDDGIYVLIKEVLDNSIDEYMMGFGKEIILEISDKQVRIRD' A
#
# COMPACT_ATOMS: atom_id res chain seq x y z
N MET A 1 14.33 39.10 4.94
CA MET A 1 12.92 38.78 4.68
C MET A 1 12.48 37.83 5.77
N GLU A 2 11.53 38.25 6.61
CA GLU A 2 10.91 37.34 7.58
C GLU A 2 10.16 36.25 6.81
N ASN A 3 10.42 34.98 7.14
CA ASN A 3 9.55 33.90 6.69
C ASN A 3 8.21 34.07 7.41
N LEU A 4 7.21 34.58 6.69
CA LEU A 4 5.83 34.67 7.14
C LEU A 4 5.26 33.26 7.32
N TYR A 5 5.51 32.69 8.50
CA TYR A 5 4.86 31.48 8.96
C TYR A 5 3.56 31.88 9.66
N THR A 6 2.47 31.84 8.90
CA THR A 6 1.11 32.14 9.36
C THR A 6 0.28 30.87 9.49
N GLU A 7 -0.95 30.97 9.99
CA GLU A 7 -1.87 29.83 10.10
C GLU A 7 -2.10 29.11 8.74
N ASP A 8 -2.13 29.86 7.64
CA ASP A 8 -2.24 29.31 6.27
C ASP A 8 -1.04 28.43 5.85
N SER A 9 0.07 28.49 6.60
CA SER A 9 1.24 27.63 6.38
C SER A 9 1.01 26.20 6.88
N ILE A 10 0.03 26.00 7.77
CA ILE A 10 -0.36 24.67 8.25
C ILE A 10 -1.42 24.07 7.33
N LYS A 11 -1.13 22.88 6.81
CA LYS A 11 -2.04 22.12 5.95
C LYS A 11 -2.38 20.79 6.59
N THR A 12 -3.66 20.59 6.89
CA THR A 12 -4.22 19.28 7.17
C THR A 12 -4.57 18.62 5.85
N LEU A 13 -4.03 17.43 5.62
CA LEU A 13 -4.33 16.65 4.42
C LEU A 13 -5.43 15.65 4.75
N ASP A 14 -6.30 15.38 3.78
CA ASP A 14 -7.17 14.21 3.85
C ASP A 14 -6.31 12.94 3.96
N TRP A 15 -6.83 11.92 4.63
CA TRP A 15 -6.09 10.68 4.89
C TRP A 15 -5.60 10.00 3.60
N ARG A 16 -6.39 10.04 2.50
CA ARG A 16 -5.96 9.48 1.21
C ARG A 16 -4.83 10.28 0.59
N GLU A 17 -4.93 11.61 0.69
CA GLU A 17 -3.93 12.52 0.17
C GLU A 17 -2.60 12.34 0.94
N HIS A 18 -2.66 12.18 2.26
CA HIS A 18 -1.48 11.94 3.08
C HIS A 18 -0.74 10.66 2.66
N ILE A 19 -1.46 9.55 2.47
CA ILE A 19 -0.88 8.27 2.01
C ILE A 19 -0.21 8.43 0.66
N ARG A 20 -0.88 9.06 -0.30
CA ARG A 20 -0.34 9.27 -1.65
C ARG A 20 0.84 10.24 -1.69
N LYS A 21 0.85 11.23 -0.80
CA LYS A 21 1.94 12.22 -0.73
C LYS A 21 3.19 11.65 -0.06
N ARG A 22 3.02 10.72 0.88
CA ARG A 22 4.11 10.08 1.62
C ARG A 22 3.99 8.55 1.57
N PRO A 23 3.99 7.92 0.38
CA PRO A 23 3.71 6.49 0.26
C PRO A 23 4.78 5.65 0.97
N GLY A 24 6.03 6.15 1.04
CA GLY A 24 7.08 5.39 1.71
C GLY A 24 6.95 5.23 3.21
N MET A 25 6.10 6.03 3.87
CA MET A 25 5.73 5.78 5.26
C MET A 25 4.85 4.53 5.42
N TYR A 26 4.14 4.13 4.36
CA TYR A 26 3.15 3.05 4.39
C TYR A 26 3.65 1.78 3.71
N ILE A 27 4.28 1.91 2.53
CA ILE A 27 4.73 0.77 1.72
C ILE A 27 6.24 0.70 1.55
N GLY A 28 7.00 1.56 2.23
CA GLY A 28 8.45 1.60 2.12
C GLY A 28 8.95 2.17 0.79
N LYS A 29 10.03 1.60 0.25
CA LYS A 29 10.68 2.13 -0.94
C LYS A 29 9.78 1.95 -2.17
N LEU A 30 9.53 3.01 -2.93
CA LEU A 30 8.88 2.88 -4.23
C LEU A 30 9.82 2.18 -5.21
N GLY A 31 9.26 1.32 -6.06
CA GLY A 31 10.03 0.63 -7.09
C GLY A 31 9.13 -0.08 -8.09
N ASP A 32 9.77 -0.68 -9.10
CA ASP A 32 9.12 -1.36 -10.22
C ASP A 32 9.06 -2.88 -10.02
N GLY A 33 9.50 -3.38 -8.87
CA GLY A 33 9.57 -4.80 -8.57
C GLY A 33 10.91 -5.44 -8.93
N SER A 34 11.86 -4.67 -9.47
CA SER A 34 13.22 -5.17 -9.71
C SER A 34 13.99 -5.50 -8.44
N SER A 35 13.59 -4.93 -7.29
CA SER A 35 14.24 -5.15 -6.01
C SER A 35 13.28 -5.76 -4.98
N PRO A 36 13.70 -6.75 -4.16
CA PRO A 36 12.84 -7.39 -3.17
C PRO A 36 12.26 -6.46 -2.09
N ASP A 37 12.93 -5.32 -1.84
CA ASP A 37 12.54 -4.26 -0.91
C ASP A 37 11.54 -3.25 -1.52
N ASP A 38 11.13 -3.43 -2.77
CA ASP A 38 10.18 -2.54 -3.41
C ASP A 38 8.76 -2.70 -2.84
N GLY A 39 8.12 -1.58 -2.57
CA GLY A 39 6.82 -1.48 -1.92
C GLY A 39 5.66 -2.09 -2.70
N ILE A 40 5.85 -2.41 -3.99
CA ILE A 40 4.88 -3.19 -4.76
C ILE A 40 4.64 -4.56 -4.12
N TYR A 41 5.66 -5.18 -3.53
CA TYR A 41 5.53 -6.45 -2.82
C TYR A 41 4.79 -6.28 -1.49
N VAL A 42 4.89 -5.12 -0.84
CA VAL A 42 4.08 -4.80 0.34
C VAL A 42 2.61 -4.73 -0.06
N LEU A 43 2.27 -4.00 -1.13
CA LEU A 43 0.89 -3.90 -1.63
C LEU A 43 0.25 -5.26 -1.93
N ILE A 44 1.01 -6.17 -2.53
CA ILE A 44 0.54 -7.54 -2.82
C ILE A 44 0.33 -8.32 -1.52
N LYS A 45 1.30 -8.25 -0.58
CA LYS A 45 1.20 -8.93 0.71
C LYS A 45 0.01 -8.46 1.54
N GLU A 46 -0.26 -7.16 1.62
CA GLU A 46 -1.40 -6.63 2.39
C GLU A 46 -2.74 -7.21 1.92
N VAL A 47 -2.91 -7.42 0.61
CA VAL A 47 -4.12 -8.07 0.08
C VAL A 47 -4.13 -9.56 0.37
N LEU A 48 -2.98 -10.23 0.18
CA LEU A 48 -2.84 -11.66 0.44
C LEU A 48 -3.03 -12.02 1.92
N ASP A 49 -2.52 -11.19 2.83
CA ASP A 49 -2.60 -11.38 4.27
C ASP A 49 -4.07 -11.30 4.73
N ASN A 50 -4.87 -10.39 4.17
CA ASN A 50 -6.32 -10.36 4.43
C ASN A 50 -7.01 -11.66 3.97
N SER A 51 -6.67 -12.19 2.80
CA SER A 51 -7.20 -13.48 2.33
C SER A 51 -6.76 -14.64 3.24
N ILE A 52 -5.53 -14.61 3.75
CA ILE A 52 -5.02 -15.61 4.72
C ILE A 52 -5.77 -15.51 6.04
N ASP A 53 -6.04 -14.30 6.53
CA ASP A 53 -6.81 -14.08 7.76
C ASP A 53 -8.21 -14.70 7.65
N GLU A 54 -8.91 -14.50 6.53
CA GLU A 54 -10.21 -15.13 6.27
C GLU A 54 -10.12 -16.67 6.25
N TYR A 55 -9.09 -17.22 5.62
CA TYR A 55 -8.83 -18.65 5.61
C TYR A 55 -8.56 -19.18 7.03
N MET A 56 -7.74 -18.48 7.82
CA MET A 56 -7.42 -18.84 9.21
C MET A 56 -8.64 -18.80 10.13
N MET A 57 -9.60 -17.91 9.85
CA MET A 57 -10.88 -17.85 10.55
C MET A 57 -11.88 -18.94 10.10
N GLY A 58 -11.52 -19.76 9.10
CA GLY A 58 -12.34 -20.86 8.58
C GLY A 58 -13.34 -20.45 7.50
N PHE A 59 -13.22 -19.23 6.95
CA PHE A 59 -14.10 -18.71 5.90
C PHE A 59 -13.51 -18.83 4.49
N GLY A 60 -12.26 -19.27 4.34
CA GLY A 60 -11.59 -19.54 3.06
C GLY A 60 -11.38 -21.04 2.79
N LYS A 61 -11.25 -21.40 1.50
CA LYS A 61 -10.92 -22.78 1.07
C LYS A 61 -9.76 -22.85 0.09
N GLU A 62 -9.60 -21.81 -0.71
CA GLU A 62 -8.58 -21.70 -1.73
C GLU A 62 -8.23 -20.22 -1.89
N ILE A 63 -6.95 -19.91 -2.04
CA ILE A 63 -6.51 -18.56 -2.40
C ILE A 63 -5.74 -18.69 -3.70
N ILE A 64 -6.21 -17.97 -4.73
CA ILE A 64 -5.67 -17.98 -6.08
C ILE A 64 -4.91 -16.67 -6.30
N LEU A 65 -3.62 -16.78 -6.63
CA LEU A 65 -2.77 -15.67 -7.03
C LEU A 65 -2.44 -15.79 -8.52
N GLU A 66 -2.83 -14.78 -9.29
CA GLU A 66 -2.60 -14.69 -10.73
C GLU A 66 -1.81 -13.42 -11.05
N ILE A 67 -0.80 -13.57 -11.89
CA ILE A 67 0.02 -12.45 -12.39
C ILE A 67 -0.11 -12.40 -13.90
N SER A 68 -0.51 -11.25 -14.43
CA SER A 68 -0.64 -11.00 -15.86
C SER A 68 -0.13 -9.59 -16.18
N ASP A 69 0.95 -9.51 -16.95
CA ASP A 69 1.63 -8.27 -17.31
C ASP A 69 1.94 -7.37 -16.10
N LYS A 70 1.16 -6.28 -15.93
CA LYS A 70 1.29 -5.30 -14.84
C LYS A 70 0.15 -5.42 -13.81
N GLN A 71 -0.58 -6.52 -13.83
CA GLN A 71 -1.69 -6.79 -12.94
C GLN A 71 -1.40 -8.02 -12.08
N VAL A 72 -1.69 -7.89 -10.79
CA VAL A 72 -1.73 -9.00 -9.84
C VAL A 72 -3.16 -9.10 -9.35
N ARG A 73 -3.73 -10.32 -9.39
CA ARG A 73 -5.06 -10.64 -8.88
C ARG A 73 -4.91 -11.66 -7.76
N ILE A 74 -5.51 -11.36 -6.62
CA ILE A 74 -5.65 -12.26 -5.48
C ILE A 74 -7.14 -12.53 -5.29
N ARG A 75 -7.51 -13.80 -5.16
CA ARG A 75 -8.89 -14.25 -5.01
C ARG A 75 -8.96 -15.32 -3.93
N ASP A 76 -9.72 -15.05 -2.88
CA ASP A 76 -10.17 -16.00 -1.86
C ASP A 76 -11.57 -16.59 -2.17
#